data_AF-A0A3L7W2M4-F1
#
_entry.id   AF-A0A3L7W2M4-F1
#
_cell.length_a   1.000
_cell.length_b   1.000
_cell.length_c   1.000
_cell.angle_alpha   90.00
_cell.angle_beta   90.00
_cell.angle_gamma   90.00
#
_symmetry.space_group_name_H-M   'P 1'
#
loop_
_entity.id
_entity.type
_entity.pdbx_description
1 polymer ?
#
loop_
_entity_poly.entity_id
_entity_poly.type
_entity_poly.pdbx_seq_one_letter_code
_entity_poly.pdbx_strand_id
1 'polypeptide(L)'
;MLVPCKCKLADRARRTANDLLEMSNLSAFQDKTFETFDTDMRGVKRAFMRAVEFAKKPDGWLVFFGNYGVGKTHLASAIANELLKQNYRVLFAVVPDLLDHLRSTFGPSSEVQYDQRFELIRDAAILILDDLGTENTTPWAREKLFQIINHRYNGRMPTVITSNRRPEEIEPRIFSRMSDRAICEEFIIMDGDDYRRLPPAQRRKSPRPRRP
;
A
#
# COMPACT_ATOMS: atom_id res chain seq x y z
N MET A 1 -29.49 -15.33 -19.85
CA MET A 1 -28.37 -14.83 -19.02
C MET A 1 -27.17 -15.76 -19.25
N LEU A 2 -26.14 -15.31 -19.97
CA LEU A 2 -24.96 -16.13 -20.31
C LEU A 2 -24.02 -16.16 -19.10
N VAL A 3 -23.92 -17.31 -18.42
CA VAL A 3 -22.95 -17.51 -17.34
C VAL A 3 -21.57 -17.75 -17.98
N PRO A 4 -20.55 -16.92 -17.70
CA PRO A 4 -19.21 -17.11 -18.26
C PRO A 4 -18.63 -18.46 -17.81
N CYS A 5 -17.95 -19.17 -18.71
CA CYS A 5 -17.32 -20.43 -18.33
C CYS A 5 -16.17 -20.19 -17.32
N LYS A 6 -15.94 -21.16 -16.43
CA LYS A 6 -14.90 -21.11 -15.39
C LYS A 6 -13.51 -20.77 -15.94
N CYS A 7 -13.17 -21.25 -17.14
CA CYS A 7 -11.89 -20.96 -17.79
C CYS A 7 -11.73 -19.47 -18.16
N LYS A 8 -12.79 -18.82 -18.67
CA LYS A 8 -12.75 -17.38 -19.00
C LYS A 8 -12.63 -16.51 -17.74
N LEU A 9 -13.23 -16.93 -16.63
CA LEU A 9 -13.09 -16.24 -15.34
C LEU A 9 -11.67 -16.38 -14.78
N ALA A 10 -11.09 -17.59 -14.86
CA ALA A 10 -9.72 -17.85 -14.44
C ALA A 10 -8.69 -17.07 -15.29
N ASP A 11 -8.89 -17.02 -16.61
CA ASP A 11 -8.02 -16.25 -17.50
C ASP A 11 -8.12 -14.74 -17.28
N ARG A 12 -9.33 -14.19 -17.07
CA ARG A 12 -9.48 -12.78 -16.68
C ARG A 12 -8.78 -12.51 -15.35
N ALA A 13 -9.00 -13.35 -14.36
CA ALA A 13 -8.39 -13.20 -13.05
C ALA A 13 -6.85 -13.26 -13.11
N ARG A 14 -6.29 -14.13 -13.97
CA ARG A 14 -4.86 -14.23 -14.22
C ARG A 14 -4.29 -13.00 -14.93
N ARG A 15 -4.99 -12.48 -15.95
CA ARG A 15 -4.59 -11.24 -16.63
C ARG A 15 -4.60 -10.05 -15.67
N THR A 16 -5.69 -9.87 -14.93
CA THR A 16 -5.79 -8.85 -13.88
C THR A 16 -4.68 -8.97 -12.85
N ALA A 17 -4.35 -10.18 -12.41
CA ALA A 17 -3.25 -10.38 -11.46
C ALA A 17 -1.88 -9.99 -12.04
N ASN A 18 -1.62 -10.32 -13.32
CA ASN A 18 -0.39 -9.92 -14.00
C ASN A 18 -0.31 -8.40 -14.20
N ASP A 19 -1.41 -7.77 -14.61
CA ASP A 19 -1.48 -6.30 -14.78
C ASP A 19 -1.19 -5.59 -13.46
N LEU A 20 -1.77 -6.07 -12.35
CA LEU A 20 -1.51 -5.54 -11.01
C LEU A 20 -0.07 -5.75 -10.55
N LEU A 21 0.53 -6.90 -10.90
CA LEU A 21 1.94 -7.19 -10.60
C LEU A 21 2.88 -6.28 -11.38
N GLU A 22 2.62 -6.03 -12.67
CA GLU A 22 3.40 -5.11 -13.50
C GLU A 22 3.32 -3.66 -12.99
N MET A 23 2.15 -3.27 -12.48
CA MET A 23 1.93 -1.96 -11.87
C MET A 23 2.48 -1.87 -10.43
N SER A 24 2.86 -2.99 -9.82
CA SER A 24 3.27 -3.00 -8.42
C SER A 24 4.74 -2.66 -8.26
N ASN A 25 5.03 -1.68 -7.39
CA ASN A 25 6.40 -1.31 -7.01
C ASN A 25 7.08 -2.32 -6.06
N LEU A 26 6.44 -3.45 -5.73
CA LEU A 26 6.93 -4.35 -4.68
C LEU A 26 8.27 -5.02 -5.01
N SER A 27 8.64 -5.13 -6.30
CA SER A 27 9.91 -5.71 -6.72
C SER A 27 11.13 -5.03 -6.09
N ALA A 28 11.06 -3.72 -5.84
CA ALA A 28 12.10 -2.95 -5.18
C ALA A 28 12.21 -3.21 -3.66
N PHE A 29 11.25 -3.93 -3.08
CA PHE A 29 11.09 -4.10 -1.63
C PHE A 29 10.91 -5.57 -1.20
N GLN A 30 11.31 -6.53 -2.04
CA GLN A 30 11.17 -7.96 -1.77
C GLN A 30 11.95 -8.45 -0.53
N ASP A 31 13.01 -7.75 -0.15
CA ASP A 31 13.86 -8.04 1.01
C ASP A 31 13.32 -7.44 2.33
N LYS A 32 12.30 -6.57 2.24
CA LYS A 32 11.63 -5.96 3.38
C LYS A 32 10.53 -6.91 3.89
N THR A 33 10.87 -7.69 4.92
CA THR A 33 10.01 -8.70 5.53
C THR A 33 9.86 -8.44 7.03
N PHE A 34 8.95 -9.15 7.69
CA PHE A 34 8.80 -9.02 9.14
C PHE A 34 10.06 -9.50 9.86
N GLU A 35 10.76 -10.49 9.32
CA GLU A 35 11.99 -11.06 9.86
C GLU A 35 13.18 -10.08 9.74
N THR A 36 13.18 -9.21 8.73
CA THR A 36 14.23 -8.20 8.52
C THR A 36 13.92 -6.86 9.18
N PHE A 37 12.74 -6.69 9.79
CA PHE A 37 12.38 -5.47 10.49
C PHE A 37 13.00 -5.41 11.89
N ASP A 38 13.61 -4.28 12.22
CA ASP A 38 14.21 -4.06 13.54
C ASP A 38 13.17 -3.56 14.55
N THR A 39 12.67 -4.48 15.37
CA THR A 39 11.66 -4.20 16.41
C THR A 39 12.26 -3.61 17.69
N ASP A 40 13.60 -3.55 17.80
CA ASP A 40 14.28 -2.98 18.95
C ASP A 40 14.32 -1.44 18.89
N MET A 41 14.00 -0.86 17.72
CA MET A 41 13.81 0.58 17.57
C MET A 41 12.70 1.12 18.49
N ARG A 42 12.92 2.31 19.04
CA ARG A 42 11.91 2.99 19.86
C ARG A 42 10.68 3.33 19.01
N GLY A 43 9.48 3.17 19.59
CA GLY A 43 8.23 3.62 18.98
C GLY A 43 7.66 2.70 17.87
N VAL A 44 8.36 1.63 17.46
CA VAL A 44 7.91 0.80 16.31
C VAL A 44 7.15 -0.47 16.68
N LYS A 45 7.21 -0.91 17.94
CA LYS A 45 6.64 -2.21 18.37
C LYS A 45 5.13 -2.32 18.11
N ARG A 46 4.36 -1.26 18.41
CA ARG A 46 2.91 -1.24 18.15
C ARG A 46 2.62 -1.36 16.65
N ALA A 47 3.32 -0.58 15.83
CA ALA A 47 3.21 -0.63 14.38
C ALA A 47 3.52 -2.04 13.84
N PHE A 48 4.59 -2.66 14.33
CA PHE A 48 4.96 -4.03 13.96
C PHE A 48 3.87 -5.05 14.33
N MET A 49 3.36 -5.02 15.57
CA MET A 49 2.30 -5.96 16.01
C MET A 49 1.04 -5.83 15.15
N ARG A 50 0.60 -4.60 14.88
CA ARG A 50 -0.58 -4.34 14.05
C ARG A 50 -0.38 -4.73 12.59
N ALA A 51 0.84 -4.54 12.06
CA ALA A 51 1.20 -5.02 10.72
C ALA A 51 1.11 -6.55 10.62
N VAL A 52 1.65 -7.28 11.62
CA VAL A 52 1.57 -8.74 11.69
C VAL A 52 0.12 -9.22 11.81
N GLU A 53 -0.70 -8.54 12.60
CA GLU A 53 -2.12 -8.87 12.74
C GLU A 53 -2.91 -8.69 11.44
N PHE A 54 -2.72 -7.55 10.76
CA PHE A 54 -3.32 -7.30 9.47
C PHE A 54 -2.89 -8.34 8.42
N ALA A 55 -1.61 -8.73 8.40
CA ALA A 55 -1.11 -9.76 7.49
C ALA A 55 -1.68 -11.17 7.76
N LYS A 56 -2.15 -11.44 8.98
CA LYS A 56 -2.85 -12.70 9.33
C LYS A 56 -4.32 -12.68 8.96
N LYS A 57 -4.97 -11.51 9.07
CA LYS A 57 -6.38 -11.31 8.77
C LYS A 57 -6.57 -9.93 8.15
N PRO A 58 -6.41 -9.80 6.82
CA PRO A 58 -6.52 -8.51 6.14
C PRO A 58 -7.98 -8.06 6.14
N ASP A 59 -8.29 -7.16 7.07
CA ASP A 59 -9.62 -6.59 7.27
C ASP A 59 -9.48 -5.12 7.70
N GLY A 60 -10.46 -4.30 7.32
CA GLY A 60 -10.42 -2.86 7.59
C GLY A 60 -9.18 -2.17 7.04
N TRP A 61 -8.81 -1.05 7.65
CA TRP A 61 -7.71 -0.19 7.22
C TRP A 61 -6.62 -0.11 8.29
N LEU A 62 -5.38 -0.08 7.82
CA LEU A 62 -4.21 0.14 8.67
C LEU A 62 -3.41 1.33 8.13
N VAL A 63 -3.28 2.39 8.91
CA VAL A 63 -2.57 3.61 8.49
C VAL A 63 -1.38 3.88 9.39
N PHE A 64 -0.23 4.10 8.76
CA PHE A 64 1.02 4.48 9.40
C PHE A 64 1.36 5.93 9.09
N PHE A 65 1.44 6.78 10.12
CA PHE A 65 2.01 8.12 10.05
C PHE A 65 3.39 8.12 10.70
N GLY A 66 4.25 9.07 10.33
CA GLY A 66 5.51 9.26 11.05
C GLY A 66 6.62 9.84 10.18
N ASN A 67 7.73 10.22 10.81
CA ASN A 67 8.86 10.83 10.09
C ASN A 67 9.52 9.87 9.09
N TYR A 68 10.41 10.40 8.26
CA TYR A 68 11.18 9.59 7.32
C TYR A 68 12.10 8.60 8.04
N GLY A 69 12.24 7.40 7.47
CA GLY A 69 13.20 6.40 7.95
C GLY A 69 12.81 5.63 9.20
N VAL A 70 11.58 5.79 9.70
CA VAL A 70 11.05 5.04 10.86
C VAL A 70 10.50 3.64 10.52
N GLY A 71 10.54 3.25 9.24
CA GLY A 71 10.18 1.89 8.80
C GLY A 71 8.76 1.68 8.29
N LYS A 72 7.97 2.74 8.05
CA LYS A 72 6.59 2.62 7.50
C LYS A 72 6.51 1.80 6.20
N THR A 73 7.28 2.20 5.18
CA THR A 73 7.38 1.46 3.91
C THR A 73 7.84 0.03 4.13
N HIS A 74 8.76 -0.22 5.08
CA HIS A 74 9.20 -1.59 5.39
C HIS A 74 8.04 -2.43 5.92
N LEU A 75 7.28 -1.93 6.89
CA LEU A 75 6.09 -2.63 7.41
C LEU A 75 5.06 -2.87 6.32
N ALA A 76 4.79 -1.87 5.47
CA ALA A 76 3.88 -1.99 4.34
C ALA A 76 4.34 -3.07 3.34
N SER A 77 5.63 -3.10 2.99
CA SER A 77 6.21 -4.14 2.14
C SER A 77 6.20 -5.52 2.80
N ALA A 78 6.47 -5.60 4.11
CA ALA A 78 6.41 -6.85 4.86
C ALA A 78 5.00 -7.44 4.87
N ILE A 79 3.97 -6.61 5.05
CA ILE A 79 2.57 -7.01 4.91
C ILE A 79 2.31 -7.56 3.50
N ALA A 80 2.71 -6.84 2.45
CA ALA A 80 2.51 -7.30 1.07
C ALA A 80 3.18 -8.65 0.81
N ASN A 81 4.46 -8.78 1.20
CA ASN A 81 5.24 -10.00 1.02
C ASN A 81 4.60 -11.19 1.75
N GLU A 82 4.12 -10.99 2.97
CA GLU A 82 3.47 -12.05 3.75
C GLU A 82 2.11 -12.46 3.16
N LEU A 83 1.30 -11.50 2.74
CA LEU A 83 0.02 -11.77 2.07
C LEU A 83 0.21 -12.51 0.73
N LEU A 84 1.24 -12.16 -0.05
CA LEU A 84 1.57 -12.85 -1.29
C LEU A 84 2.00 -14.31 -1.03
N LYS A 85 2.78 -14.58 0.02
CA LYS A 85 3.12 -15.97 0.42
C LYS A 85 1.86 -16.79 0.77
N GLN A 86 0.82 -16.12 1.26
CA GLN A 86 -0.48 -16.71 1.58
C GLN A 86 -1.43 -16.76 0.35
N ASN A 87 -0.95 -16.47 -0.86
CA ASN A 87 -1.71 -16.44 -2.11
C ASN A 87 -2.80 -15.35 -2.20
N TYR A 88 -2.74 -14.31 -1.36
CA TYR A 88 -3.58 -13.13 -1.57
C TYR A 88 -3.13 -12.34 -2.81
N ARG A 89 -4.06 -11.64 -3.44
CA ARG A 89 -3.75 -10.64 -4.47
C ARG A 89 -3.59 -9.29 -3.81
N VAL A 90 -2.37 -8.75 -3.86
CA VAL A 90 -2.01 -7.47 -3.28
C VAL A 90 -1.52 -6.55 -4.38
N LEU A 91 -2.05 -5.33 -4.43
CA LEU A 91 -1.46 -4.24 -5.20
C LEU A 91 -0.68 -3.35 -4.23
N PHE A 92 0.65 -3.33 -4.35
CA PHE A 92 1.50 -2.37 -3.65
C PHE A 92 1.86 -1.24 -4.62
N ALA A 93 1.46 -0.01 -4.29
CA ALA A 93 1.65 1.16 -5.12
C ALA A 93 2.29 2.29 -4.31
N VAL A 94 3.38 2.85 -4.83
CA VAL A 94 3.94 4.12 -4.35
C VAL A 94 3.09 5.24 -4.94
N VAL A 95 2.51 6.11 -4.10
CA VAL A 95 1.48 7.07 -4.53
C VAL A 95 1.96 8.02 -5.65
N PRO A 96 3.15 8.64 -5.57
CA PRO A 96 3.69 9.42 -6.68
C PRO A 96 3.75 8.63 -8.01
N ASP A 97 4.32 7.43 -7.99
CA ASP A 97 4.47 6.58 -9.18
C ASP A 97 3.11 6.17 -9.75
N LEU A 98 2.16 5.82 -8.89
CA LEU A 98 0.79 5.49 -9.25
C LEU A 98 0.12 6.62 -10.05
N LEU A 99 0.26 7.85 -9.55
CA LEU A 99 -0.31 9.03 -10.17
C LEU A 99 0.38 9.36 -11.51
N ASP A 100 1.70 9.22 -11.58
CA ASP A 100 2.44 9.42 -12.82
C ASP A 100 2.06 8.37 -13.88
N HIS A 101 1.90 7.11 -13.47
CA HIS A 101 1.39 6.05 -14.34
C HIS A 101 -0.02 6.36 -14.86
N LEU A 102 -0.95 6.72 -13.99
CA LEU A 102 -2.30 7.12 -14.38
C LEU A 102 -2.28 8.32 -15.34
N ARG A 103 -1.42 9.31 -15.08
CA ARG A 103 -1.26 10.48 -15.93
C ARG A 103 -0.69 10.16 -17.31
N SER A 104 0.29 9.25 -17.39
CA SER A 104 0.90 8.82 -18.66
C SER A 104 -0.08 8.11 -19.59
N THR A 105 -1.15 7.54 -19.05
CA THR A 105 -2.21 6.86 -19.82
C THR A 105 -3.27 7.79 -20.40
N PHE A 106 -3.17 9.12 -20.19
CA PHE A 106 -3.99 10.10 -20.89
C PHE A 106 -3.42 10.37 -22.29
N GLY A 107 -4.11 9.87 -23.31
CA GLY A 107 -3.82 10.10 -24.71
C GLY A 107 -5.09 9.89 -25.54
N PRO A 108 -5.22 10.53 -26.72
CA PRO A 108 -6.45 10.50 -27.53
C PRO A 108 -6.88 9.11 -28.02
N SER A 109 -6.03 8.09 -27.85
CA SER A 109 -6.30 6.69 -28.19
C SER A 109 -6.30 5.74 -26.98
N SER A 110 -6.20 6.25 -25.75
CA SER A 110 -5.97 5.44 -24.54
C SER A 110 -7.00 5.60 -23.42
N GLU A 111 -8.10 6.34 -23.62
CA GLU A 111 -9.16 6.53 -22.62
C GLU A 111 -9.70 5.20 -22.05
N VAL A 112 -9.94 4.20 -22.91
CA VAL A 112 -10.40 2.87 -22.48
C VAL A 112 -9.38 2.15 -21.60
N GLN A 113 -8.08 2.30 -21.87
CA GLN A 113 -7.03 1.70 -21.05
C GLN A 113 -6.88 2.41 -19.70
N TYR A 114 -7.04 3.73 -19.70
CA TYR A 114 -7.02 4.54 -18.49
C TYR A 114 -8.13 4.09 -17.51
N ASP A 115 -9.38 4.06 -17.99
CA ASP A 115 -10.53 3.69 -17.16
C ASP A 115 -10.38 2.27 -16.61
N GLN A 116 -9.95 1.32 -17.46
CA GLN A 116 -9.74 -0.05 -17.03
C GLN A 116 -8.67 -0.16 -15.94
N ARG A 117 -7.52 0.52 -16.08
CA ARG A 117 -6.46 0.50 -15.05
C ARG A 117 -6.91 1.14 -13.76
N PHE A 118 -7.62 2.27 -13.85
CA PHE A 118 -8.13 2.97 -12.68
C PHE A 118 -9.11 2.10 -11.89
N GLU A 119 -10.02 1.41 -12.56
CA GLU A 119 -10.93 0.46 -11.90
C GLU A 119 -10.17 -0.74 -11.31
N LEU A 120 -9.15 -1.28 -11.99
CA LEU A 120 -8.32 -2.37 -11.45
C LEU A 120 -7.64 -1.98 -10.12
N ILE A 121 -7.13 -0.75 -10.01
CA ILE A 121 -6.54 -0.24 -8.77
C ILE A 121 -7.59 -0.12 -7.67
N ARG A 122 -8.76 0.45 -8.01
CA ARG A 122 -9.87 0.66 -7.07
C ARG A 122 -10.39 -0.66 -6.51
N ASP A 123 -10.57 -1.65 -7.38
CA ASP A 123 -11.13 -2.97 -7.09
C ASP A 123 -10.10 -3.99 -6.57
N ALA A 124 -8.82 -3.59 -6.40
CA ALA A 124 -7.78 -4.48 -5.89
C ALA A 124 -8.20 -5.10 -4.54
N ALA A 125 -8.11 -6.43 -4.44
CA ALA A 125 -8.58 -7.16 -3.24
C ALA A 125 -7.93 -6.63 -1.95
N ILE A 126 -6.63 -6.37 -2.01
CA ILE A 126 -5.88 -5.67 -0.97
C ILE A 126 -5.03 -4.61 -1.66
N LEU A 127 -5.13 -3.36 -1.20
CA LEU A 127 -4.36 -2.22 -1.73
C LEU A 127 -3.45 -1.68 -0.65
N ILE A 128 -2.18 -1.47 -1.01
CA ILE A 128 -1.21 -0.77 -0.18
C ILE A 128 -0.81 0.51 -0.92
N LEU A 129 -1.08 1.66 -0.31
CA LEU A 129 -0.69 2.98 -0.78
C LEU A 129 0.48 3.49 0.06
N ASP A 130 1.68 3.46 -0.50
CA ASP A 130 2.89 3.92 0.17
C ASP A 130 3.18 5.39 -0.15
N ASP A 131 3.68 6.13 0.84
CA ASP A 131 4.09 7.54 0.76
C ASP A 131 2.98 8.52 0.32
N LEU A 132 1.76 8.32 0.81
CA LEU A 132 0.65 9.26 0.61
C LEU A 132 0.99 10.65 1.17
N GLY A 133 0.71 11.70 0.40
CA GLY A 133 0.96 13.11 0.75
C GLY A 133 2.34 13.62 0.30
N THR A 134 3.11 12.82 -0.43
CA THR A 134 4.38 13.23 -1.05
C THR A 134 4.24 13.66 -2.51
N GLU A 135 3.09 13.36 -3.11
CA GLU A 135 2.77 13.72 -4.49
C GLU A 135 2.63 15.24 -4.70
N ASN A 136 2.77 15.66 -5.96
CA ASN A 136 2.42 17.02 -6.35
C ASN A 136 0.93 17.26 -6.10
N THR A 137 0.60 18.27 -5.29
CA THR A 137 -0.77 18.62 -4.87
C THR A 137 -1.59 19.28 -5.97
N THR A 138 -1.68 18.64 -7.14
CA THR A 138 -2.54 19.09 -8.25
C THR A 138 -4.00 18.75 -7.96
N PRO A 139 -4.97 19.55 -8.47
CA PRO A 139 -6.39 19.21 -8.33
C PRO A 139 -6.74 17.82 -8.87
N TRP A 140 -6.11 17.42 -9.98
CA TRP A 140 -6.27 16.10 -10.58
C TRP A 140 -5.80 14.97 -9.64
N ALA A 141 -4.59 15.07 -9.08
CA ALA A 141 -4.06 14.06 -8.16
C ALA A 141 -4.94 13.90 -6.92
N ARG A 142 -5.34 15.03 -6.31
CA ARG A 142 -6.24 15.05 -5.14
C ARG A 142 -7.57 14.36 -5.45
N GLU A 143 -8.15 14.65 -6.61
CA GLU A 143 -9.43 14.05 -7.00
C GLU A 143 -9.29 12.54 -7.25
N LYS A 144 -8.21 12.10 -7.90
CA LYS A 144 -7.99 10.66 -8.16
C LYS A 144 -7.72 9.86 -6.90
N LEU A 145 -6.91 10.38 -5.99
CA LEU A 145 -6.70 9.76 -4.68
C LEU A 145 -7.99 9.69 -3.89
N PHE A 146 -8.79 10.78 -3.87
CA PHE A 146 -10.08 10.77 -3.21
C PHE A 146 -11.03 9.72 -3.80
N GLN A 147 -11.09 9.58 -5.13
CA GLN A 147 -11.91 8.57 -5.80
C GLN A 147 -11.51 7.14 -5.39
N ILE A 148 -10.21 6.82 -5.35
CA ILE A 148 -9.71 5.52 -4.92
C ILE A 148 -10.10 5.27 -3.45
N ILE A 149 -9.76 6.20 -2.56
CA ILE A 149 -9.96 6.09 -1.12
C ILE A 149 -11.45 5.99 -0.78
N ASN A 150 -12.28 6.82 -1.38
CA ASN A 150 -13.73 6.82 -1.15
C ASN A 150 -14.40 5.53 -1.65
N HIS A 151 -13.99 5.01 -2.82
CA HIS A 151 -14.51 3.74 -3.32
C HIS A 151 -14.20 2.60 -2.35
N ARG A 152 -12.95 2.48 -1.90
CA ARG A 152 -12.51 1.44 -0.98
C ARG A 152 -13.13 1.57 0.40
N TYR A 153 -13.35 2.80 0.86
CA TYR A 153 -14.04 3.08 2.11
C TYR A 153 -15.48 2.57 2.05
N ASN A 154 -16.21 2.91 0.97
CA ASN A 154 -17.60 2.48 0.79
C ASN A 154 -17.72 0.95 0.67
N GLY A 155 -16.74 0.31 0.02
CA GLY A 155 -16.65 -1.15 -0.10
C GLY A 155 -16.06 -1.86 1.12
N ARG A 156 -15.60 -1.14 2.15
CA ARG A 156 -14.85 -1.67 3.31
C ARG A 156 -13.69 -2.60 2.90
N MET A 157 -12.99 -2.21 1.85
CA MET A 157 -11.93 -3.04 1.26
C MET A 157 -10.62 -2.93 2.07
N PRO A 158 -9.93 -4.05 2.32
CA PRO A 158 -8.67 -4.04 3.08
C PRO A 158 -7.63 -3.09 2.48
N THR A 159 -7.15 -2.12 3.26
CA THR A 159 -6.25 -1.09 2.74
C THR A 159 -5.16 -0.74 3.76
N VAL A 160 -3.90 -0.74 3.31
CA VAL A 160 -2.77 -0.24 4.10
C VAL A 160 -2.31 1.08 3.52
N ILE A 161 -2.06 2.07 4.36
CA ILE A 161 -1.59 3.39 3.91
C ILE A 161 -0.38 3.80 4.74
N THR A 162 0.64 4.34 4.10
CA THR A 162 1.73 5.04 4.79
C THR A 162 1.76 6.51 4.40
N SER A 163 2.12 7.37 5.34
CA SER A 163 2.34 8.79 5.06
C SER A 163 3.43 9.36 5.95
N ASN A 164 4.28 10.21 5.37
CA ASN A 164 5.27 10.99 6.10
C ASN A 164 4.77 12.38 6.53
N ARG A 165 3.54 12.73 6.15
CA ARG A 165 2.85 13.93 6.58
C ARG A 165 2.25 13.73 7.95
N ARG A 166 1.97 14.83 8.63
CA ARG A 166 1.14 14.80 9.83
C ARG A 166 -0.32 14.59 9.42
N PRO A 167 -1.15 13.97 10.28
CA PRO A 167 -2.58 13.81 10.05
C PRO A 167 -3.29 15.09 9.57
N GLU A 168 -2.91 16.25 10.12
CA GLU A 168 -3.53 17.55 9.84
C GLU A 168 -3.15 18.11 8.46
N GLU A 169 -2.07 17.60 7.85
CA GLU A 169 -1.62 18.00 6.51
C GLU A 169 -2.28 17.16 5.40
N ILE A 170 -2.97 16.08 5.76
CA ILE A 170 -3.69 15.23 4.81
C ILE A 170 -4.92 15.98 4.30
N GLU A 171 -5.23 15.76 3.02
CA GLU A 171 -6.44 16.31 2.40
C GLU A 171 -7.69 15.97 3.24
N PRO A 172 -8.53 16.95 3.63
CA PRO A 172 -9.56 16.71 4.64
C PRO A 172 -10.58 15.61 4.32
N ARG A 173 -10.94 15.44 3.04
CA ARG A 173 -11.90 14.41 2.61
C ARG A 173 -11.27 13.03 2.72
N ILE A 174 -9.99 12.90 2.38
CA ILE A 174 -9.22 11.68 2.57
C ILE A 174 -9.06 11.37 4.06
N PHE A 175 -8.62 12.35 4.84
CA PHE A 175 -8.40 12.19 6.28
C PHE A 175 -9.66 11.74 7.01
N SER A 176 -10.82 12.33 6.67
CA SER A 176 -12.11 11.93 7.23
C SER A 176 -12.40 10.44 7.07
N ARG A 177 -12.09 9.83 5.91
CA ARG A 177 -12.33 8.41 5.65
C ARG A 177 -11.37 7.50 6.39
N MET A 178 -10.12 7.93 6.47
CA MET A 178 -9.14 7.23 7.28
C MET A 178 -9.59 7.25 8.75
N SER A 179 -10.11 8.38 9.26
CA SER A 179 -10.33 8.60 10.70
C SER A 179 -11.55 7.87 11.27
N ASP A 180 -12.31 7.20 10.40
CA ASP A 180 -13.46 6.41 10.78
C ASP A 180 -13.03 5.11 11.47
N ARG A 181 -13.29 5.05 12.78
CA ARG A 181 -12.96 3.91 13.63
C ARG A 181 -13.67 2.62 13.29
N ALA A 182 -14.77 2.68 12.53
CA ALA A 182 -15.46 1.49 12.07
C ALA A 182 -14.68 0.74 10.96
N ILE A 183 -13.73 1.42 10.31
CA ILE A 183 -12.93 0.86 9.21
C ILE A 183 -11.45 0.84 9.59
N CYS A 184 -10.94 1.93 10.16
CA CYS A 184 -9.59 2.02 10.68
C CYS A 184 -9.62 2.10 12.20
N GLU A 185 -9.40 0.98 12.87
CA GLU A 185 -9.43 0.90 14.33
C GLU A 185 -8.53 1.96 14.98
N GLU A 186 -7.34 2.16 14.41
CA GLU A 186 -6.41 3.20 14.81
C GLU A 186 -5.44 3.58 13.69
N PHE A 187 -5.00 4.84 13.71
CA PHE A 187 -3.78 5.24 13.02
C PHE A 187 -2.59 5.15 13.95
N ILE A 188 -1.49 4.63 13.43
CA ILE A 188 -0.29 4.42 14.22
C ILE A 188 0.72 5.49 13.84
N ILE A 189 1.03 6.36 14.81
CA ILE A 189 2.10 7.33 14.67
C ILE A 189 3.41 6.67 15.08
N MET A 190 4.33 6.56 14.14
CA MET A 190 5.68 6.05 14.33
C MET A 190 6.63 7.24 14.57
N ASP A 191 7.04 7.42 15.82
CA ASP A 191 7.88 8.52 16.32
C ASP A 191 9.33 8.11 16.59
N GLY A 192 9.75 6.96 16.05
CA GLY A 192 11.12 6.45 16.18
C GLY A 192 12.17 7.30 15.47
N ASP A 193 13.44 6.99 15.73
CA ASP A 193 14.57 7.63 15.07
C ASP A 193 14.70 7.18 13.61
N ASP A 194 15.28 8.03 12.75
CA ASP A 194 15.58 7.67 11.36
C ASP A 194 16.66 6.57 11.33
N TYR A 195 16.25 5.34 11.00
CA TYR A 195 17.14 4.18 10.92
C TYR A 195 18.34 4.40 9.99
N ARG A 196 18.19 5.25 8.96
CA ARG A 196 19.24 5.56 7.98
C ARG A 196 20.34 6.46 8.57
N ARG A 197 20.12 7.03 9.76
CA ARG A 197 21.12 7.83 10.49
C ARG A 197 21.85 7.01 11.56
N LEU A 198 21.37 5.81 11.90
CA LEU A 198 22.06 4.94 12.84
C LEU A 198 23.42 4.48 12.28
N PRO A 199 24.47 4.39 13.12
CA PRO A 199 25.75 3.82 12.71
C PRO A 199 25.60 2.40 12.15
N PRO A 200 26.39 1.97 11.15
CA PRO A 200 26.29 0.63 10.56
C PRO A 200 26.40 -0.52 11.57
N ALA A 201 27.10 -0.31 12.69
CA ALA A 201 27.23 -1.28 13.78
C ALA A 201 25.93 -1.50 14.57
N GLN A 202 25.02 -0.53 14.56
CA GLN A 202 23.72 -0.57 15.25
C GLN A 202 22.58 -0.96 14.30
N ARG A 203 22.84 -1.04 12.99
CA ARG A 203 21.87 -1.56 12.02
C ARG A 203 21.90 -3.08 12.08
N ARG A 204 20.77 -3.71 12.40
CA ARG A 204 20.62 -5.16 12.17
C ARG A 204 20.91 -5.44 10.70
N LYS A 205 21.93 -6.27 10.43
CA LYS A 205 22.18 -6.77 9.07
C LYS A 205 21.00 -7.67 8.71
N SER A 206 20.26 -7.32 7.65
CA SER A 206 19.31 -8.23 7.04
C SER A 206 19.99 -9.59 6.86
N PRO A 207 19.37 -10.71 7.27
CA PRO A 207 19.92 -12.02 6.97
C PRO A 207 20.16 -12.09 5.46
N ARG A 208 21.39 -12.40 5.03
CA ARG A 208 21.66 -12.61 3.60
C ARG A 208 20.69 -13.70 3.12
N PRO A 209 19.97 -13.51 2.00
CA PRO A 209 19.15 -14.57 1.44
C PRO A 209 20.06 -15.79 1.24
N ARG A 210 19.66 -16.95 1.79
CA ARG A 210 20.33 -18.21 1.50
C ARG A 210 20.17 -18.40 -0.02
N ARG A 211 21.27 -18.37 -0.76
CA ARG A 211 21.25 -18.74 -2.18
C ARG A 211 20.71 -20.18 -2.30
N PRO A 212 19.88 -20.48 -3.30
CA PRO A 212 19.37 -21.83 -3.54
C PRO A 212 20.50 -22.83 -3.76
#